data_AF-A0A9D6E0V8-F1
#
_entry.id   AF-A0A9D6E0V8-F1
#
_cell.length_a   1.000
_cell.length_b   1.000
_cell.length_c   1.000
_cell.angle_alpha   90.00
_cell.angle_beta   90.00
_cell.angle_gamma   90.00
#
_symmetry.space_group_name_H-M   'P 1'
#
loop_
_entity.id
_entity.type
_entity.pdbx_description
1 polymer ?
#
loop_
_entity_poly.entity_id
_entity_poly.type
_entity_poly.pdbx_seq_one_letter_code
_entity_poly.pdbx_strand_id
1 'polypeptide(L)'
;MEDKRARIKGEYHPRNSRASALYQMVEDYWEDFVGCYEDRYEKTYGYFRDVIRKAFFRFLDCGDLHHGFARIRCSHCKADMLLAFSCKSRYFCPSCHMKRSLIFSTHLEEEVLGSVPIRHWVFTIPKMLRPCFRHKRKLLALLSRCAWECVEELCPHIHALASDGLFLQNGDFLLLPLAIDEEKMEQLFQYKVLSMLRKEGKITGLLMEKLLSWRHSGFHCHRGGRIEAGKPSIPWTFWRN
;
A
#
# COMPACT_ATOMS: atom_id res chain seq x y z
N MET A 1 -40.01 4.04 5.78
CA MET A 1 -39.90 4.11 7.24
C MET A 1 -38.43 4.06 7.59
N GLU A 2 -37.85 5.16 8.08
CA GLU A 2 -36.47 5.13 8.61
C GLU A 2 -36.49 4.61 10.04
N ASP A 3 -35.77 3.51 10.30
CA ASP A 3 -35.64 2.92 11.62
C ASP A 3 -34.69 3.79 12.48
N LYS A 4 -35.26 4.70 13.27
CA LYS A 4 -34.51 5.62 14.16
C LYS A 4 -34.04 4.94 15.45
N ARG A 5 -33.51 3.72 15.37
CA ARG A 5 -32.80 3.10 16.50
C ARG A 5 -31.48 3.81 16.74
N ALA A 6 -31.26 4.24 17.98
CA ALA A 6 -30.00 4.84 18.38
C ALA A 6 -28.86 3.83 18.21
N ARG A 7 -27.72 4.26 17.64
CA ARG A 7 -26.58 3.38 17.34
C ARG A 7 -26.03 2.74 18.62
N ILE A 8 -26.26 1.44 18.80
CA ILE A 8 -25.70 0.69 19.93
C ILE A 8 -24.20 0.47 19.67
N LYS A 9 -23.37 0.85 20.65
CA LYS A 9 -21.91 0.74 20.56
C LYS A 9 -21.49 -0.73 20.59
N GLY A 10 -21.07 -1.25 19.44
CA GLY A 10 -20.64 -2.65 19.26
C GLY A 10 -21.54 -3.49 18.34
N GLU A 11 -22.70 -2.96 17.92
CA GLU A 11 -23.60 -3.65 17.00
C GLU A 11 -23.13 -3.51 15.54
N TYR A 12 -23.01 -4.63 14.83
CA TYR A 12 -22.62 -4.62 13.41
C TYR A 12 -23.76 -4.10 12.54
N HIS A 13 -23.53 -2.95 11.90
CA HIS A 13 -24.44 -2.36 10.94
C HIS A 13 -23.92 -2.62 9.51
N PRO A 14 -24.66 -3.32 8.64
CA PRO A 14 -24.30 -3.47 7.24
C PRO A 14 -24.12 -2.11 6.55
N ARG A 15 -23.04 -1.98 5.76
CA ARG A 15 -22.82 -0.80 4.89
C ARG A 15 -23.90 -0.81 3.80
N ASN A 16 -24.59 0.31 3.61
CA ASN A 16 -25.25 0.59 2.33
C ASN A 16 -24.18 0.98 1.30
N SER A 17 -23.90 0.09 0.34
CA SER A 17 -22.88 0.29 -0.69
C SER A 17 -23.33 1.32 -1.73
N ARG A 18 -24.57 1.19 -2.21
CA ARG A 18 -25.23 2.04 -3.22
C ARG A 18 -25.37 3.50 -2.81
N ALA A 19 -25.46 3.77 -1.50
CA ALA A 19 -25.49 5.14 -0.97
C ALA A 19 -24.13 5.86 -0.95
N SER A 20 -23.02 5.22 -1.32
CA SER A 20 -21.72 5.90 -1.38
C SER A 20 -21.47 6.57 -2.73
N ALA A 21 -21.02 7.83 -2.73
CA ALA A 21 -20.79 8.61 -3.96
C ALA A 21 -19.84 7.91 -4.95
N LEU A 22 -18.83 7.18 -4.46
CA LEU A 22 -17.97 6.36 -5.31
C LEU A 22 -18.72 5.23 -5.99
N TYR A 23 -19.76 4.65 -5.38
CA TYR A 23 -20.58 3.63 -6.02
C TYR A 23 -21.39 4.22 -7.16
N GLN A 24 -22.12 5.32 -6.89
CA GLN A 24 -22.96 6.01 -7.88
C GLN A 24 -22.14 6.49 -9.08
N MET A 25 -21.07 7.25 -8.86
CA MET A 25 -20.15 7.69 -9.91
C MET A 25 -19.56 6.54 -10.74
N VAL A 26 -19.41 5.36 -10.16
CA VAL A 26 -18.86 4.18 -10.83
C VAL A 26 -19.95 3.41 -11.57
N GLU A 27 -21.16 3.28 -11.01
CA GLU A 27 -22.34 2.69 -11.66
C GLU A 27 -22.81 3.54 -12.85
N ASP A 28 -22.96 4.85 -12.67
CA ASP A 28 -23.52 5.80 -13.65
C ASP A 28 -22.64 5.99 -14.90
N TYR A 29 -21.31 6.09 -14.73
CA TYR A 29 -20.38 6.49 -15.81
C TYR A 29 -19.53 5.33 -16.37
N TRP A 30 -19.85 4.08 -16.05
CA TRP A 30 -19.03 2.94 -16.47
C TRP A 30 -18.98 2.74 -17.98
N GLU A 31 -20.15 2.71 -18.63
CA GLU A 31 -20.24 2.46 -20.07
C GLU A 31 -19.59 3.61 -20.86
N ASP A 32 -19.80 4.86 -20.45
CA ASP A 32 -19.10 6.04 -20.99
C ASP A 32 -17.57 5.93 -20.85
N PHE A 33 -17.09 5.53 -19.65
CA PHE A 33 -15.67 5.37 -19.39
C PHE A 33 -15.03 4.27 -20.24
N VAL A 34 -15.70 3.14 -20.42
CA VAL A 34 -15.22 2.04 -21.28
C VAL A 34 -15.29 2.45 -22.74
N GLY A 35 -16.41 3.05 -23.19
CA GLY A 35 -16.64 3.47 -24.57
C GLY A 35 -15.65 4.51 -25.08
N CYS A 36 -15.18 5.43 -24.23
CA CYS A 36 -14.16 6.42 -24.59
C CYS A 36 -12.72 6.03 -24.21
N TYR A 37 -12.47 4.82 -23.71
CA TYR A 37 -11.17 4.47 -23.12
C TYR A 37 -10.03 4.46 -24.13
N GLU A 38 -10.26 3.82 -25.28
CA GLU A 38 -9.25 3.64 -26.33
C GLU A 38 -8.80 5.01 -26.87
N ASP A 39 -9.75 5.88 -27.20
CA ASP A 39 -9.49 7.24 -27.70
C ASP A 39 -8.81 8.15 -26.67
N ARG A 40 -9.32 8.18 -25.42
CA ARG A 40 -8.94 9.21 -24.44
C ARG A 40 -7.82 8.80 -23.49
N TYR A 41 -7.72 7.51 -23.17
CA TYR A 41 -6.91 7.04 -22.04
C TYR A 41 -5.81 6.05 -22.43
N GLU A 42 -5.98 5.23 -23.47
CA GLU A 42 -5.00 4.20 -23.83
C GLU A 42 -3.58 4.75 -24.03
N LYS A 43 -3.44 5.86 -24.77
CA LYS A 43 -2.14 6.52 -25.02
C LYS A 43 -1.37 6.90 -23.74
N THR A 44 -2.08 7.14 -22.63
CA THR A 44 -1.50 7.60 -21.35
C THR A 44 -1.41 6.49 -20.30
N TYR A 45 -2.36 5.55 -20.31
CA TYR A 45 -2.52 4.53 -19.26
C TYR A 45 -2.20 3.10 -19.75
N GLY A 46 -2.07 2.90 -21.06
CA GLY A 46 -1.97 1.60 -21.73
C GLY A 46 -3.35 1.00 -22.05
N TYR A 47 -3.36 -0.07 -22.84
CA TYR A 47 -4.58 -0.79 -23.27
C TYR A 47 -5.54 -1.14 -22.12
N PHE A 48 -6.83 -1.19 -22.42
CA PHE A 48 -7.84 -1.56 -21.43
C PHE A 48 -7.66 -3.00 -20.96
N ARG A 49 -7.42 -3.18 -19.66
CA ARG A 49 -7.13 -4.50 -19.07
C ARG A 49 -8.37 -5.08 -18.42
N ASP A 50 -8.72 -6.31 -18.76
CA ASP A 50 -9.83 -7.07 -18.15
C ASP A 50 -9.79 -7.14 -16.60
N VAL A 51 -8.60 -7.05 -15.99
CA VAL A 51 -8.47 -6.94 -14.52
C VAL A 51 -9.15 -5.69 -13.94
N ILE A 52 -9.31 -4.62 -14.73
CA ILE A 52 -10.03 -3.39 -14.37
C ILE A 52 -11.52 -3.69 -14.31
N ARG A 53 -12.10 -4.23 -15.40
CA ARG A 53 -13.50 -4.72 -15.47
C ARG A 53 -13.82 -5.70 -14.33
N LYS A 54 -12.94 -6.66 -14.07
CA LYS A 54 -13.10 -7.59 -12.94
C LYS A 54 -13.00 -6.93 -11.58
N ALA A 55 -12.21 -5.86 -11.40
CA ALA A 55 -12.16 -5.11 -10.14
C ALA A 55 -13.40 -4.22 -9.94
N PHE A 56 -13.94 -3.69 -11.05
CA PHE A 56 -15.16 -2.88 -11.11
C PHE A 56 -16.39 -3.68 -10.66
N PHE A 57 -16.73 -4.78 -11.34
CA PHE A 57 -17.97 -5.52 -11.01
C PHE A 57 -17.94 -6.09 -9.59
N ARG A 58 -16.81 -6.67 -9.17
CA ARG A 58 -16.63 -7.10 -7.78
C ARG A 58 -16.82 -5.98 -6.75
N PHE A 59 -16.60 -4.71 -7.11
CA PHE A 59 -16.87 -3.57 -6.23
C PHE A 59 -18.36 -3.22 -6.19
N LEU A 60 -19.10 -3.32 -7.30
CA LEU A 60 -20.56 -3.16 -7.31
C LEU A 60 -21.27 -4.26 -6.50
N ASP A 61 -20.75 -5.49 -6.54
CA ASP A 61 -21.22 -6.61 -5.71
C ASP A 61 -20.88 -6.44 -4.21
N CYS A 62 -19.97 -5.52 -3.88
CA CYS A 62 -19.29 -5.51 -2.58
C CYS A 62 -20.18 -5.03 -1.43
N GLY A 63 -20.51 -5.95 -0.52
CA GLY A 63 -21.33 -5.67 0.65
C GLY A 63 -22.82 -5.71 0.37
N ASP A 64 -23.26 -6.18 -0.81
CA ASP A 64 -24.66 -6.42 -1.14
C ASP A 64 -25.03 -7.87 -0.78
N LEU A 65 -26.12 -8.06 -0.02
CA LEU A 65 -26.59 -9.38 0.41
C LEU A 65 -27.10 -10.24 -0.75
N HIS A 66 -27.56 -9.62 -1.85
CA HIS A 66 -28.01 -10.34 -3.04
C HIS A 66 -26.85 -11.07 -3.75
N HIS A 67 -25.62 -10.60 -3.58
CA HIS A 67 -24.40 -11.19 -4.15
C HIS A 67 -23.67 -12.14 -3.17
N GLY A 68 -24.35 -12.57 -2.11
CA GLY A 68 -23.92 -13.61 -1.18
C GLY A 68 -23.46 -13.10 0.19
N PHE A 69 -23.67 -13.93 1.20
CA PHE A 69 -23.38 -13.62 2.60
C PHE A 69 -23.00 -14.86 3.41
N ALA A 70 -22.31 -14.64 4.53
CA ALA A 70 -22.19 -15.62 5.60
C ALA A 70 -23.27 -15.33 6.66
N ARG A 71 -24.02 -16.36 7.08
CA ARG A 71 -24.85 -16.30 8.29
C ARG A 71 -23.98 -16.65 9.50
N ILE A 72 -23.79 -15.70 10.40
CA ILE A 72 -23.05 -15.87 11.65
C ILE A 72 -24.08 -16.01 12.76
N ARG A 73 -24.00 -17.11 13.52
CA ARG A 73 -24.88 -17.37 14.67
C ARG A 73 -24.07 -17.43 15.95
N CYS A 74 -24.47 -16.68 16.97
CA CYS A 74 -23.86 -16.80 18.29
C CYS A 74 -24.19 -18.16 18.91
N SER A 75 -23.17 -18.90 19.38
CA SER A 75 -23.37 -20.18 20.07
C SER A 75 -24.11 -20.03 21.39
N HIS A 76 -23.95 -18.91 22.09
CA HIS A 76 -24.54 -18.61 23.39
C HIS A 76 -25.98 -18.03 23.24
N CYS A 77 -26.13 -16.77 22.83
CA CYS A 77 -27.43 -16.09 22.78
C CYS A 77 -28.29 -16.42 21.54
N LYS A 78 -27.80 -17.28 20.63
CA LYS A 78 -28.46 -17.71 19.37
C LYS A 78 -28.80 -16.60 18.36
N ALA A 79 -28.44 -15.35 18.63
CA ALA A 79 -28.60 -14.24 17.69
C ALA A 79 -27.93 -14.56 16.34
N ASP A 80 -28.64 -14.25 15.26
CA ASP A 80 -28.19 -14.40 13.88
C ASP A 80 -27.81 -13.03 13.29
N MET A 81 -26.74 -13.02 12.49
CA MET A 81 -26.25 -11.86 11.75
C MET A 81 -25.90 -12.28 10.32
N LEU A 82 -26.27 -11.45 9.33
CA LEU A 82 -25.85 -11.66 7.94
C LEU A 82 -24.66 -10.75 7.62
N LEU A 83 -23.55 -11.35 7.21
CA LEU A 83 -22.34 -10.65 6.79
C LEU A 83 -22.18 -10.80 5.27
N ALA A 84 -22.50 -9.75 4.52
CA ALA A 84 -22.32 -9.70 3.07
C ALA A 84 -20.85 -9.94 2.67
N PHE A 85 -20.64 -10.57 1.52
CA PHE A 85 -19.29 -10.82 1.02
C PHE A 85 -18.58 -9.54 0.57
N SER A 86 -17.25 -9.61 0.61
CA SER A 86 -16.36 -8.49 0.26
C SER A 86 -15.65 -8.76 -1.06
N CYS A 87 -15.42 -7.71 -1.86
CA CYS A 87 -14.77 -7.81 -3.17
C CYS A 87 -13.34 -8.36 -3.15
N LYS A 88 -12.70 -8.38 -1.97
CA LYS A 88 -11.28 -8.72 -1.71
C LYS A 88 -10.28 -7.94 -2.60
N SER A 89 -10.74 -6.89 -3.29
CA SER A 89 -9.94 -6.10 -4.22
C SER A 89 -9.09 -5.07 -3.48
N ARG A 90 -7.90 -4.77 -4.04
CA ARG A 90 -6.96 -3.79 -3.48
C ARG A 90 -7.19 -2.43 -4.11
N TYR A 91 -6.98 -1.36 -3.34
CA TYR A 91 -7.06 0.06 -3.73
C TYR A 91 -8.43 0.59 -4.19
N PHE A 92 -9.15 -0.11 -5.08
CA PHE A 92 -10.37 0.43 -5.70
C PHE A 92 -11.57 0.51 -4.74
N CYS A 93 -11.79 -0.50 -3.89
CA CYS A 93 -12.84 -0.49 -2.88
C CYS A 93 -12.29 0.07 -1.55
N PRO A 94 -12.70 1.26 -1.07
CA PRO A 94 -12.12 1.87 0.13
C PRO A 94 -12.33 1.03 1.38
N SER A 95 -13.54 0.47 1.57
CA SER A 95 -13.87 -0.36 2.74
C SER A 95 -13.05 -1.64 2.80
N CYS A 96 -12.85 -2.33 1.67
CA CYS A 96 -12.03 -3.54 1.61
C CYS A 96 -10.54 -3.23 1.72
N HIS A 97 -10.09 -2.11 1.15
CA HIS A 97 -8.71 -1.66 1.30
C HIS A 97 -8.40 -1.31 2.76
N MET A 98 -9.27 -0.54 3.43
CA MET A 98 -9.14 -0.19 4.85
C MET A 98 -9.12 -1.43 5.74
N LYS A 99 -10.06 -2.37 5.56
CA LYS A 99 -10.05 -3.65 6.30
C LYS A 99 -8.73 -4.41 6.09
N ARG A 100 -8.19 -4.42 4.86
CA ARG A 100 -6.90 -5.04 4.57
C ARG A 100 -5.73 -4.33 5.26
N SER A 101 -5.73 -3.00 5.30
CA SER A 101 -4.70 -2.20 5.97
C SER A 101 -4.72 -2.43 7.49
N LEU A 102 -5.91 -2.49 8.10
CA LEU A 102 -6.07 -2.80 9.52
C LEU A 102 -5.56 -4.20 9.87
N ILE A 103 -6.02 -5.24 9.14
CA ILE A 103 -5.54 -6.63 9.33
C ILE A 103 -4.01 -6.72 9.15
N PHE A 104 -3.44 -5.96 8.20
CA PHE A 104 -2.00 -5.93 8.00
C PHE A 104 -1.26 -5.21 9.14
N SER A 105 -1.82 -4.13 9.71
CA SER A 105 -1.27 -3.45 10.89
C SER A 105 -1.24 -4.40 12.09
N THR A 106 -2.37 -5.05 12.40
CA THR A 106 -2.48 -6.05 13.48
C THR A 106 -1.47 -7.19 13.29
N HIS A 107 -1.36 -7.76 12.08
CA HIS A 107 -0.35 -8.79 11.81
C HIS A 107 1.10 -8.27 11.96
N LEU A 108 1.38 -7.02 11.57
CA LEU A 108 2.70 -6.43 11.82
C LEU A 108 2.97 -6.32 13.32
N GLU A 109 2.03 -5.76 14.08
CA GLU A 109 2.12 -5.52 15.53
C GLU A 109 2.21 -6.82 16.36
N GLU A 110 1.52 -7.89 15.95
CA GLU A 110 1.43 -9.15 16.71
C GLU A 110 2.49 -10.20 16.31
N GLU A 111 2.90 -10.25 15.03
CA GLU A 111 3.64 -11.40 14.47
C GLU A 111 4.96 -11.04 13.77
N VAL A 112 5.20 -9.76 13.42
CA VAL A 112 6.36 -9.35 12.60
C VAL A 112 7.28 -8.38 13.33
N LEU A 113 6.72 -7.42 14.07
CA LEU A 113 7.45 -6.39 14.78
C LEU A 113 7.77 -6.86 16.20
N GLY A 114 9.06 -6.97 16.53
CA GLY A 114 9.48 -7.24 17.90
C GLY A 114 9.26 -6.05 18.84
N SER A 115 9.38 -6.28 20.14
CA SER A 115 9.35 -5.25 21.20
C SER A 115 10.60 -4.37 21.21
N VAL A 116 10.96 -3.78 20.08
CA VAL A 116 12.12 -2.92 19.85
C VAL A 116 11.70 -1.63 19.14
N PRO A 117 12.44 -0.52 19.29
CA PRO A 117 12.14 0.70 18.55
C PRO A 117 12.28 0.49 17.05
N ILE A 118 11.42 1.13 16.24
CA ILE A 118 11.29 0.90 14.80
C ILE A 118 11.37 2.23 14.02
N ARG A 119 11.85 2.19 12.77
CA ARG A 119 11.78 3.31 11.80
C ARG A 119 11.14 2.92 10.48
N HIS A 120 10.30 3.82 9.97
CA HIS A 120 9.75 3.73 8.62
C HIS A 120 10.70 4.39 7.62
N TRP A 121 11.04 3.69 6.53
CA TRP A 121 11.85 4.20 5.43
C TRP A 121 10.99 4.30 4.16
N VAL A 122 11.00 5.46 3.50
CA VAL A 122 10.22 5.72 2.27
C VAL A 122 11.15 6.03 1.10
N PHE A 123 11.19 5.10 0.14
CA PHE A 123 11.95 5.25 -1.10
C PHE A 123 11.04 5.72 -2.24
N THR A 124 11.37 6.85 -2.86
CA THR A 124 10.60 7.45 -3.95
C THR A 124 11.37 7.41 -5.26
N ILE A 125 10.67 7.10 -6.37
CA ILE A 125 11.23 7.19 -7.73
C ILE A 125 10.64 8.37 -8.52
N PRO A 126 11.43 8.95 -9.47
CA PRO A 126 11.01 10.04 -10.34
C PRO A 126 9.75 9.70 -11.13
N LYS A 127 8.87 10.70 -11.35
CA LYS A 127 7.62 10.52 -12.12
C LYS A 127 7.86 9.88 -13.49
N MET A 128 8.95 10.25 -14.18
CA MET A 128 9.29 9.75 -15.52
C MET A 128 9.68 8.26 -15.57
N LEU A 129 10.10 7.64 -14.45
CA LEU A 129 10.44 6.22 -14.41
C LEU A 129 9.22 5.34 -14.07
N ARG A 130 8.16 5.91 -13.49
CA ARG A 130 6.92 5.19 -13.12
C ARG A 130 6.25 4.44 -14.29
N PRO A 131 6.25 4.93 -15.55
CA PRO A 131 5.76 4.17 -16.70
C PRO A 131 6.44 2.80 -16.89
N CYS A 132 7.75 2.68 -16.63
CA CYS A 132 8.46 1.40 -16.76
C CYS A 132 7.80 0.30 -15.90
N PHE A 133 7.45 0.64 -14.66
CA PHE A 133 6.80 -0.25 -13.70
C PHE A 133 5.30 -0.44 -13.98
N ARG A 134 4.61 0.58 -14.52
CA ARG A 134 3.21 0.48 -14.97
C ARG A 134 3.05 -0.60 -16.05
N HIS A 135 3.90 -0.56 -17.08
CA HIS A 135 3.83 -1.48 -18.22
C HIS A 135 4.47 -2.85 -17.92
N LYS A 136 5.61 -2.92 -17.22
CA LYS A 136 6.23 -4.19 -16.78
C LYS A 136 6.18 -4.32 -15.24
N ARG A 137 5.06 -4.82 -14.70
CA ARG A 137 4.90 -5.00 -13.23
C ARG A 137 5.89 -5.97 -12.57
N LYS A 138 6.55 -6.86 -13.33
CA LYS A 138 7.65 -7.70 -12.80
C LYS A 138 8.80 -6.86 -12.20
N LEU A 139 9.02 -5.64 -12.71
CA LEU A 139 10.01 -4.70 -12.21
C LEU A 139 9.73 -4.20 -10.78
N LEU A 140 8.50 -4.31 -10.27
CA LEU A 140 8.17 -3.90 -8.91
C LEU A 140 8.90 -4.75 -7.86
N ALA A 141 9.06 -6.06 -8.11
CA ALA A 141 9.84 -6.93 -7.23
C ALA A 141 11.32 -6.55 -7.22
N LEU A 142 11.87 -6.16 -8.37
CA LEU A 142 13.24 -5.66 -8.47
C LEU A 142 13.42 -4.29 -7.81
N LEU A 143 12.43 -3.39 -7.91
CA LEU A 143 12.43 -2.10 -7.23
C LEU A 143 12.44 -2.26 -5.70
N SER A 144 11.59 -3.15 -5.16
CA SER A 144 11.60 -3.51 -3.75
C SER A 144 12.94 -4.11 -3.33
N ARG A 145 13.59 -4.90 -4.21
CA ARG A 145 14.94 -5.42 -3.96
C ARG A 145 16.00 -4.32 -3.96
N CYS A 146 15.98 -3.36 -4.88
CA CYS A 146 16.91 -2.23 -4.86
C CYS A 146 16.79 -1.42 -3.57
N ALA A 147 15.56 -1.17 -3.08
CA ALA A 147 15.33 -0.51 -1.80
C ALA A 147 15.84 -1.35 -0.61
N TRP A 148 15.60 -2.67 -0.65
CA TRP A 148 16.11 -3.61 0.35
C TRP A 148 17.65 -3.61 0.42
N GLU A 149 18.33 -3.78 -0.72
CA GLU A 149 19.79 -3.79 -0.79
C GLU A 149 20.41 -2.47 -0.29
N CYS A 150 19.73 -1.31 -0.43
CA CYS A 150 20.21 -0.05 0.16
C CYS A 150 20.22 -0.10 1.69
N VAL A 151 19.17 -0.69 2.28
CA VAL A 151 19.08 -0.85 3.74
C VAL A 151 20.11 -1.87 4.21
N GLU A 152 20.28 -2.99 3.49
CA GLU A 152 21.27 -4.03 3.79
C GLU A 152 22.72 -3.52 3.73
N GLU A 153 23.06 -2.66 2.75
CA GLU A 153 24.41 -2.13 2.57
C GLU A 153 24.77 -0.97 3.54
N LEU A 154 23.79 -0.26 4.10
CA LEU A 154 24.00 0.91 4.98
C LEU A 154 23.48 0.75 6.41
N CYS A 155 22.72 -0.30 6.71
CA CYS A 155 22.23 -0.68 8.05
C CYS A 155 22.61 -2.15 8.31
N PRO A 156 23.43 -2.49 9.33
CA PRO A 156 23.85 -3.88 9.56
C PRO A 156 22.71 -4.90 9.87
N HIS A 157 21.46 -4.44 10.05
CA HIS A 157 20.16 -5.14 10.03
C HIS A 157 19.04 -4.05 10.08
N ILE A 158 17.79 -4.20 9.63
CA ILE A 158 17.17 -5.16 8.68
C ILE A 158 15.95 -4.47 7.98
N HIS A 159 14.95 -5.21 7.47
CA HIS A 159 13.87 -4.79 6.54
C HIS A 159 13.03 -3.54 6.95
N ALA A 160 12.46 -2.82 5.95
CA ALA A 160 11.54 -1.68 6.09
C ALA A 160 10.41 -1.85 7.14
N LEU A 161 10.09 -0.78 7.88
CA LEU A 161 9.71 -0.86 9.31
C LEU A 161 10.79 -1.61 10.09
N ALA A 162 12.00 -1.03 10.06
CA ALA A 162 13.21 -1.62 10.56
C ALA A 162 13.38 -1.38 12.05
N SER A 163 13.86 -2.37 12.79
CA SER A 163 14.37 -2.17 14.15
C SER A 163 15.50 -1.12 14.13
N ASP A 164 15.45 -0.13 15.02
CA ASP A 164 16.44 0.96 15.10
C ASP A 164 17.71 0.52 15.86
N GLY A 165 18.21 -0.65 15.51
CA GLY A 165 19.17 -1.43 16.27
C GLY A 165 19.36 -2.85 15.75
N LEU A 166 20.34 -3.53 16.33
CA LEU A 166 20.83 -4.85 16.00
C LEU A 166 20.60 -5.78 17.20
N PHE A 167 20.23 -7.03 16.97
CA PHE A 167 20.29 -8.05 18.02
C PHE A 167 21.70 -8.66 18.09
N LEU A 168 22.27 -8.70 19.28
CA LEU A 168 23.50 -9.42 19.58
C LEU A 168 23.21 -10.93 19.73
N GLN A 169 24.24 -11.77 19.56
CA GLN A 169 24.08 -13.24 19.64
C GLN A 169 23.61 -13.74 21.02
N ASN A 170 23.74 -12.94 22.07
CA ASN A 170 23.25 -13.22 23.41
C ASN A 170 21.77 -12.83 23.63
N GLY A 171 21.11 -12.22 22.63
CA GLY A 171 19.71 -11.77 22.69
C GLY A 171 19.52 -10.28 23.01
N ASP A 172 20.57 -9.55 23.39
CA ASP A 172 20.48 -8.12 23.69
C ASP A 172 20.26 -7.26 22.44
N PHE A 173 19.57 -6.13 22.59
CA PHE A 173 19.32 -5.19 21.48
C PHE A 173 20.21 -3.94 21.58
N LEU A 174 21.10 -3.76 20.61
CA LEU A 174 22.01 -2.62 20.49
C LEU A 174 21.41 -1.57 19.54
N LEU A 175 21.11 -0.37 20.04
CA LEU A 175 20.59 0.73 19.22
C LEU A 175 21.59 1.17 18.14
N LEU A 176 21.09 1.43 16.92
CA LEU A 176 21.92 1.96 15.84
C LEU A 176 22.32 3.42 16.13
N PRO A 177 23.59 3.82 15.87
CA PRO A 177 24.00 5.21 15.99
C PRO A 177 23.25 6.08 14.97
N LEU A 178 22.86 7.29 15.40
CA LEU A 178 21.96 8.19 14.66
C LEU A 178 22.45 8.69 13.29
N ALA A 179 23.70 8.37 12.91
CA ALA A 179 24.45 8.94 11.80
C ALA A 179 24.26 8.21 10.45
N ILE A 180 23.06 7.70 10.16
CA ILE A 180 22.73 7.21 8.81
C ILE A 180 22.37 8.41 7.94
N ASP A 181 23.14 8.57 6.87
CA ASP A 181 23.07 9.68 5.94
C ASP A 181 21.99 9.41 4.86
N GLU A 182 20.88 10.17 4.92
CA GLU A 182 19.77 10.06 3.97
C GLU A 182 20.19 10.41 2.53
N GLU A 183 21.21 11.26 2.35
CA GLU A 183 21.74 11.60 1.02
C GLU A 183 22.50 10.41 0.41
N LYS A 184 23.34 9.72 1.19
CA LYS A 184 24.03 8.49 0.75
C LYS A 184 23.04 7.36 0.42
N MET A 185 21.99 7.22 1.24
CA MET A 185 20.89 6.27 0.97
C MET A 185 20.17 6.59 -0.35
N GLU A 186 19.91 7.87 -0.63
CA GLU A 186 19.29 8.31 -1.89
C GLU A 186 20.20 8.04 -3.10
N GLN A 187 21.48 8.41 -3.02
CA GLN A 187 22.46 8.19 -4.08
C GLN A 187 22.61 6.69 -4.42
N LEU A 188 22.70 5.83 -3.40
CA LEU A 188 22.78 4.38 -3.57
C LEU A 188 21.49 3.82 -4.20
N PHE A 189 20.32 4.28 -3.74
CA PHE A 189 19.03 3.86 -4.29
C PHE A 189 18.86 4.29 -5.75
N GLN A 190 19.22 5.54 -6.08
CA GLN A 190 19.26 6.05 -7.44
C GLN A 190 20.16 5.16 -8.33
N TYR A 191 21.40 4.88 -7.90
CA TYR A 191 22.32 4.04 -8.66
C TYR A 191 21.80 2.62 -8.89
N LYS A 192 21.29 1.96 -7.84
CA LYS A 192 20.73 0.59 -7.94
C LYS A 192 19.51 0.53 -8.87
N VAL A 193 18.57 1.47 -8.74
CA VAL A 193 17.36 1.50 -9.59
C VAL A 193 17.71 1.78 -11.05
N LEU A 194 18.61 2.73 -11.34
CA LEU A 194 19.03 3.02 -12.70
C LEU A 194 19.82 1.85 -13.32
N SER A 195 20.72 1.22 -12.55
CA SER A 195 21.46 0.03 -12.98
C SER A 195 20.53 -1.16 -13.31
N MET A 196 19.51 -1.39 -12.47
CA MET A 196 18.48 -2.40 -12.69
C MET A 196 17.65 -2.09 -13.95
N LEU A 197 17.19 -0.85 -14.12
CA LEU A 197 16.45 -0.44 -15.31
C LEU A 197 17.29 -0.54 -16.60
N ARG A 198 18.60 -0.26 -16.53
CA ARG A 198 19.53 -0.46 -17.65
C ARG A 198 19.64 -1.95 -18.01
N LYS A 199 19.83 -2.82 -17.01
CA LYS A 199 19.90 -4.29 -17.19
C LYS A 199 18.60 -4.87 -17.79
N GLU A 200 17.45 -4.31 -17.43
CA GLU A 200 16.13 -4.68 -17.96
C GLU A 200 15.76 -4.03 -19.30
N GLY A 201 16.72 -3.35 -19.95
CA GLY A 201 16.53 -2.68 -21.25
C GLY A 201 15.50 -1.56 -21.22
N LYS A 202 15.38 -0.85 -20.10
CA LYS A 202 14.40 0.23 -19.88
C LYS A 202 14.95 1.64 -20.01
N ILE A 203 16.25 1.81 -19.80
CA ILE A 203 16.96 3.07 -20.04
C ILE A 203 18.29 2.78 -20.75
N THR A 204 18.77 3.72 -21.56
CA THR A 204 20.11 3.67 -22.16
C THR A 204 21.18 4.11 -21.16
N GLY A 205 22.46 3.81 -21.44
CA GLY A 205 23.59 4.35 -20.66
C GLY A 205 23.57 5.88 -20.60
N LEU A 206 23.41 6.53 -21.76
CA LEU A 206 23.28 7.98 -21.88
C LEU A 206 22.14 8.57 -21.01
N LEU A 207 21.00 7.88 -20.91
CA LEU A 207 19.90 8.33 -20.04
C LEU A 207 20.22 8.14 -18.56
N MET A 208 20.91 7.05 -18.19
CA MET A 208 21.40 6.84 -16.83
C MET A 208 22.41 7.92 -16.41
N GLU A 209 23.41 8.21 -17.25
CA GLU A 209 24.39 9.29 -17.03
C GLU A 209 23.70 10.65 -16.86
N LYS A 210 22.78 10.99 -17.77
CA LYS A 210 22.00 12.22 -17.69
C LYS A 210 21.15 12.32 -16.42
N LEU A 211 20.55 11.22 -15.96
CA LEU A 211 19.77 11.18 -14.72
C LEU A 211 20.64 11.28 -13.46
N LEU A 212 21.87 10.76 -13.49
CA LEU A 212 22.86 10.91 -12.43
C LEU A 212 23.42 12.35 -12.36
N SER A 213 23.48 13.07 -13.49
CA SER A 213 23.95 14.45 -13.53
C SER A 213 22.89 15.51 -13.14
N TRP A 214 21.69 15.11 -12.71
CA TRP A 214 20.62 16.04 -12.34
C TRP A 214 20.72 16.46 -10.87
N ARG A 215 20.81 17.77 -10.62
CA ARG A 215 20.78 18.39 -9.28
C ARG A 215 19.57 17.94 -8.44
N HIS A 216 18.44 17.68 -9.08
CA HIS A 216 17.25 17.08 -8.47
C HIS A 216 16.81 15.91 -9.35
N SER A 217 17.35 14.73 -9.08
CA SER A 217 17.05 13.51 -9.84
C SER A 217 15.57 13.10 -9.75
N GLY A 218 14.88 13.48 -8.65
CA GLY A 218 13.52 13.09 -8.33
C GLY A 218 13.42 11.72 -7.64
N PHE A 219 14.56 11.13 -7.28
CA PHE A 219 14.64 10.13 -6.23
C PHE A 219 14.47 10.82 -4.87
N HIS A 220 14.14 10.05 -3.84
CA HIS A 220 14.16 10.51 -2.45
C HIS A 220 14.28 9.30 -1.52
N CYS A 221 15.11 9.38 -0.49
CA CYS A 221 15.06 8.48 0.66
C CYS A 221 14.65 9.28 1.90
N HIS A 222 13.47 8.99 2.47
CA HIS A 222 13.04 9.62 3.72
C HIS A 222 13.10 8.61 4.87
N ARG A 223 13.74 9.00 5.97
CA ARG A 223 13.70 8.26 7.23
C ARG A 223 12.73 8.91 8.21
N GLY A 224 11.71 8.15 8.61
CA GLY A 224 10.74 8.58 9.61
C GLY A 224 11.32 8.67 11.03
N GLY A 225 10.53 9.28 11.91
CA GLY A 225 10.78 9.27 13.35
C GLY A 225 10.85 7.85 13.93
N ARG A 226 11.52 7.71 15.08
CA ARG A 226 11.54 6.47 15.85
C ARG A 226 10.18 6.22 16.48
N ILE A 227 9.68 5.00 16.32
CA ILE A 227 8.48 4.44 16.94
C ILE A 227 8.99 3.58 18.10
N GLU A 228 8.68 3.94 19.36
CA GLU A 228 9.23 3.23 20.53
C GLU A 228 8.47 1.94 20.84
N ALA A 229 9.19 0.91 21.31
CA ALA A 229 8.62 -0.34 21.76
C ALA A 229 7.53 -0.14 22.83
N GLY A 230 6.43 -0.89 22.74
CA GLY A 230 5.36 -0.89 23.75
C GLY A 230 4.53 0.39 23.85
N LYS A 231 4.84 1.46 23.09
CA LYS A 231 3.94 2.61 22.96
C LYS A 231 2.98 2.38 21.79
N PRO A 232 1.65 2.50 21.98
CA PRO A 232 0.69 2.56 20.87
C PRO A 232 0.87 3.88 20.13
N SER A 233 1.91 3.94 19.29
CA SER A 233 2.50 5.17 18.75
C SER A 233 2.14 5.38 17.28
N ILE A 234 0.86 5.16 16.99
CA ILE A 234 0.14 5.93 15.97
C ILE A 234 -1.06 6.58 16.67
N PRO A 235 -0.98 7.87 17.05
CA PRO A 235 -2.20 8.63 17.29
C PRO A 235 -2.99 8.61 16.00
N TRP A 236 -4.18 7.99 16.01
CA TRP A 236 -5.06 7.96 14.84
C TRP A 236 -5.73 9.33 14.64
N THR A 237 -4.92 10.39 14.51
CA THR A 237 -5.35 11.63 13.86
C THR A 237 -5.57 11.30 12.39
N PHE A 238 -6.80 10.89 12.09
CA PHE A 238 -7.33 10.84 10.74
C PHE A 238 -6.92 12.12 10.01
N TRP A 239 -6.18 11.98 8.91
CA TRP A 239 -6.05 13.02 7.91
C TRP A 239 -7.45 13.23 7.28
N ARG A 240 -8.26 14.06 7.96
CA ARG A 240 -9.39 14.72 7.32
C ARG A 240 -8.78 15.82 6.44
N ASN A 241 -9.06 15.73 5.15
CA ASN A 241 -9.14 16.91 4.31
C ASN A 241 -10.40 17.71 4.72
#